data_AF-A0A3C1H3E5-F1
#
_entry.id   AF-A0A3C1H3E5-F1
#
_cell.length_a   1.000
_cell.length_b   1.000
_cell.length_c   1.000
_cell.angle_alpha   90.00
_cell.angle_beta   90.00
_cell.angle_gamma   90.00
#
_symmetry.space_group_name_H-M   'P 1'
#
loop_
_entity.id
_entity.type
_entity.pdbx_description
1 polymer ?
#
loop_
_entity_poly.entity_id
_entity_poly.type
_entity_poly.pdbx_seq_one_letter_code
_entity_poly.pdbx_strand_id
1 'polypeptide(L)'
;AREVSDGIIAPGYSEEALAILKTKRKGNYNIVQIDPNYEPPKVEHKEVFGVTFEQGRNDLAINEETMLSNIVTDCKDIPEDKKFDLIVSLITLKYTQSNSVCYVKDGQAIGIGAGQQSRIHCTRLAGTKADNWWLRQAPQVLNLPFRDDIKRPDRDNAIDLYIGEDYMDILADGEWERVFTEKPPVFTKEERQAWIAKNTDVCLGSDAFFPFPDNIDRAYKSGVRYIVEPGGSIRDDIVIEQCNKYGIAMAFCGLRLFHH
;
A
#
# COMPACT_ATOMS: atom_id res chain seq x y z
N ALA A 1 -26.34 2.43 -3.25
CA ALA A 1 -24.89 2.71 -3.39
C ALA A 1 -24.16 1.38 -3.27
N ARG A 2 -23.25 1.05 -4.20
CA ARG A 2 -22.55 -0.25 -4.23
C ARG A 2 -21.39 -0.33 -3.23
N GLU A 3 -20.81 0.82 -2.88
CA GLU A 3 -19.75 0.96 -1.88
C GLU A 3 -20.11 2.02 -0.84
N VAL A 4 -19.65 1.80 0.40
CA VAL A 4 -19.68 2.79 1.49
C VAL A 4 -18.50 3.74 1.31
N SER A 5 -18.78 5.04 1.29
CA SER A 5 -17.79 6.11 1.15
C SER A 5 -18.36 7.38 1.78
N ASP A 6 -17.50 8.22 2.34
CA ASP A 6 -17.90 9.47 2.99
C ASP A 6 -17.97 10.67 2.05
N GLY A 7 -17.11 10.73 1.04
CA GLY A 7 -17.09 11.82 0.07
C GLY A 7 -16.16 11.57 -1.10
N ILE A 8 -16.14 12.52 -2.03
CA ILE A 8 -15.28 12.55 -3.20
C ILE A 8 -14.82 13.98 -3.48
N ILE A 9 -13.57 14.13 -3.95
CA ILE A 9 -13.00 15.37 -4.46
C ILE A 9 -12.51 15.15 -5.89
N ALA A 10 -12.81 16.05 -6.82
CA ALA A 10 -12.39 15.98 -8.22
C ALA A 10 -12.32 17.38 -8.86
N PRO A 11 -11.57 17.57 -9.96
CA PRO A 11 -11.53 18.86 -10.66
C PRO A 11 -12.86 19.22 -11.34
N GLY A 12 -13.72 18.23 -11.57
CA GLY A 12 -15.06 18.41 -12.15
C GLY A 12 -15.83 17.09 -12.19
N TYR A 13 -17.12 17.19 -12.50
CA TYR A 13 -18.02 16.05 -12.61
C TYR A 13 -18.89 16.19 -13.86
N SER A 14 -19.09 15.09 -14.61
CA SER A 14 -20.13 15.08 -15.63
C SER A 14 -21.52 15.18 -14.97
N GLU A 15 -22.51 15.66 -15.71
CA GLU A 15 -23.89 15.79 -15.20
C GLU A 15 -24.44 14.44 -14.72
N GLU A 16 -24.20 13.38 -15.48
CA GLU A 16 -24.61 12.01 -15.14
C GLU A 16 -23.93 11.51 -13.86
N ALA A 17 -22.60 11.68 -13.73
CA ALA A 17 -21.88 11.27 -12.53
C ALA A 17 -22.38 12.03 -11.30
N LEU A 18 -22.56 13.35 -11.41
CA LEU A 18 -23.05 14.19 -10.32
C LEU A 18 -24.46 13.78 -9.88
N ALA A 19 -25.36 13.47 -10.83
CA ALA A 19 -26.70 12.99 -10.53
C ALA A 19 -26.67 11.68 -9.73
N ILE A 20 -25.81 10.72 -10.11
CA ILE A 20 -25.62 9.46 -9.39
C ILE A 20 -25.07 9.72 -7.98
N LEU A 21 -24.01 10.53 -7.84
CA LEU A 21 -23.36 10.81 -6.56
C LEU A 21 -24.31 11.48 -5.56
N LYS A 22 -25.18 12.38 -6.03
CA LYS A 22 -26.23 13.03 -5.20
C LYS A 22 -27.24 12.05 -4.60
N THR A 23 -27.38 10.84 -5.15
CA THR A 23 -28.27 9.81 -4.56
C THR A 23 -27.64 9.09 -3.37
N LYS A 24 -26.31 9.18 -3.18
CA LYS A 24 -25.60 8.50 -2.08
C LYS A 24 -25.95 9.15 -0.73
N ARG A 25 -25.86 8.35 0.34
CA ARG A 25 -26.13 8.75 1.73
C ARG A 25 -27.43 9.57 1.90
N LYS A 26 -28.50 9.20 1.19
CA LYS A 26 -29.81 9.88 1.22
C LYS A 26 -29.70 11.39 0.89
N GLY A 27 -28.82 11.76 -0.05
CA GLY A 27 -28.60 13.16 -0.45
C GLY A 27 -27.46 13.86 0.28
N ASN A 28 -26.89 13.26 1.33
CA ASN A 28 -25.87 13.89 2.19
C ASN A 28 -24.44 13.45 1.88
N TYR A 29 -24.17 12.98 0.67
CA TYR A 29 -22.81 12.59 0.26
C TYR A 29 -21.96 13.83 -0.02
N ASN A 30 -20.77 13.92 0.56
CA ASN A 30 -19.90 15.09 0.39
C ASN A 30 -19.24 15.06 -1.00
N ILE A 31 -19.51 16.08 -1.82
CA ILE A 31 -19.01 16.19 -3.19
C ILE A 31 -18.28 17.53 -3.31
N VAL A 32 -16.97 17.49 -3.51
CA VAL A 32 -16.10 18.67 -3.53
C VAL A 32 -15.51 18.83 -4.93
N GLN A 33 -15.78 19.97 -5.57
CA GLN A 33 -15.04 20.35 -6.77
C GLN A 33 -13.84 21.21 -6.38
N ILE A 34 -12.65 20.83 -6.84
CA ILE A 34 -11.40 21.58 -6.60
C ILE A 34 -10.94 22.29 -7.86
N ASP A 35 -10.41 23.50 -7.73
CA ASP A 35 -9.71 24.16 -8.84
C ASP A 35 -8.36 23.46 -9.06
N PRO A 36 -8.13 22.82 -10.22
CA PRO A 36 -6.86 22.14 -10.50
C PRO A 36 -5.65 23.08 -10.58
N ASN A 37 -5.88 24.40 -10.70
CA ASN A 37 -4.81 25.40 -10.76
C ASN A 37 -4.52 26.06 -9.40
N TYR A 38 -5.24 25.67 -8.33
CA TYR A 38 -4.98 26.21 -7.00
C TYR A 38 -3.60 25.78 -6.51
N GLU A 39 -2.79 26.76 -6.09
CA GLU A 39 -1.50 26.54 -5.42
C GLU A 39 -1.57 27.01 -3.96
N PRO A 40 -1.22 26.15 -2.98
CA PRO A 40 -1.20 26.55 -1.57
C PRO A 40 -0.02 27.47 -1.25
N PRO A 41 -0.08 28.26 -0.17
CA PRO A 41 1.06 29.02 0.33
C PRO A 41 2.30 28.14 0.59
N LYS A 42 3.50 28.71 0.42
CA LYS A 42 4.77 28.00 0.65
C LYS A 42 5.06 27.69 2.12
N VAL A 43 4.46 28.45 3.03
CA VAL A 43 4.63 28.32 4.48
C VAL A 43 3.34 27.76 5.07
N GLU A 44 3.47 26.81 5.97
CA GLU A 44 2.36 26.20 6.71
C GLU A 44 2.57 26.32 8.22
N HIS A 45 1.44 26.38 8.94
CA HIS A 45 1.40 26.53 10.39
C HIS A 45 0.60 25.40 11.03
N LYS A 46 1.08 24.90 12.17
CA LYS A 46 0.36 23.91 12.99
C LYS A 46 0.43 24.34 14.45
N GLU A 47 -0.72 24.46 15.10
CA GLU A 47 -0.78 24.70 16.54
C GLU A 47 -0.75 23.37 17.30
N VAL A 48 0.14 23.26 18.28
CA VAL A 48 0.20 22.13 19.21
C VAL A 48 0.32 22.69 20.62
N PHE A 49 -0.71 22.45 21.44
CA PHE A 49 -0.75 22.85 22.85
C PHE A 49 -0.46 24.35 23.06
N GLY A 50 -1.06 25.20 22.22
CA GLY A 50 -0.90 26.66 22.30
C GLY A 50 0.41 27.20 21.70
N VAL A 51 1.28 26.34 21.15
CA VAL A 51 2.50 26.73 20.44
C VAL A 51 2.28 26.59 18.93
N THR A 52 2.60 27.64 18.18
CA THR A 52 2.56 27.61 16.71
C THR A 52 3.91 27.14 16.16
N PHE A 53 3.88 26.03 15.41
CA PHE A 53 4.98 25.56 14.59
C PHE A 53 4.82 26.14 13.18
N GLU A 54 5.91 26.64 12.60
CA GLU A 54 5.97 27.17 11.24
C GLU A 54 7.06 26.43 10.45
N GLN A 55 6.76 26.04 9.22
CA GLN A 55 7.72 25.46 8.30
C GLN A 55 7.39 25.77 6.83
N GLY A 56 8.36 25.57 5.94
CA GLY A 56 8.07 25.44 4.51
C GLY A 56 7.32 24.13 4.25
N ARG A 57 6.27 24.17 3.44
CA ARG A 57 5.55 22.95 3.03
C ARG A 57 6.45 22.02 2.22
N ASN A 58 6.14 20.73 2.20
CA ASN A 58 6.83 19.77 1.33
C ASN A 58 6.37 19.91 -0.14
N ASP A 59 6.99 20.83 -0.88
CA ASP A 59 6.74 21.10 -2.30
C ASP A 59 7.68 20.32 -3.26
N LEU A 60 8.52 19.44 -2.73
CA LEU A 60 9.51 18.69 -3.51
C LEU A 60 8.83 17.76 -4.53
N ALA A 61 9.25 17.89 -5.79
CA ALA A 61 8.73 17.09 -6.89
C ALA A 61 9.27 15.65 -6.81
N ILE A 62 8.38 14.67 -6.98
CA ILE A 62 8.74 13.25 -7.09
C ILE A 62 8.70 12.90 -8.58
N ASN A 63 9.86 12.66 -9.18
CA ASN A 63 10.00 12.28 -10.57
C ASN A 63 11.12 11.24 -10.73
N GLU A 64 11.09 10.50 -11.83
CA GLU A 64 12.04 9.42 -12.11
C GLU A 64 13.50 9.90 -12.11
N GLU A 65 13.78 10.99 -12.83
CA GLU A 65 15.14 11.50 -13.04
C GLU A 65 15.87 11.77 -11.72
N THR A 66 15.18 12.41 -10.77
CA THR A 66 15.78 12.76 -9.48
C THR A 66 15.72 11.63 -8.47
N MET A 67 14.65 10.81 -8.48
CA MET A 67 14.44 9.80 -7.43
C MET A 67 15.16 8.49 -7.70
N LEU A 68 15.43 8.15 -8.97
CA LEU A 68 15.94 6.83 -9.37
C LEU A 68 17.31 6.85 -10.06
N SER A 69 17.98 8.00 -10.11
CA SER A 69 19.29 8.14 -10.78
C SER A 69 20.45 7.44 -10.07
N ASN A 70 20.34 7.20 -8.77
CA ASN A 70 21.41 6.59 -7.97
C ASN A 70 21.07 5.14 -7.56
N ILE A 71 21.28 4.19 -8.48
CA ILE A 71 21.12 2.75 -8.20
C ILE A 71 22.39 2.22 -7.54
N VAL A 72 22.28 1.77 -6.29
CA VAL A 72 23.41 1.45 -5.42
C VAL A 72 23.79 -0.04 -5.41
N THR A 73 22.89 -0.93 -5.85
CA THR A 73 23.07 -2.39 -5.92
C THR A 73 23.75 -2.87 -7.20
N ASP A 74 24.21 -4.11 -7.24
CA ASP A 74 24.81 -4.74 -8.43
C ASP A 74 23.78 -4.94 -9.55
N CYS A 75 22.52 -5.21 -9.19
CA CYS A 75 21.40 -5.18 -10.12
C CYS A 75 21.08 -3.72 -10.48
N LYS A 76 21.48 -3.32 -11.69
CA LYS A 76 21.30 -1.95 -12.21
C LYS A 76 20.06 -1.75 -13.07
N ASP A 77 19.38 -2.83 -13.44
CA ASP A 77 18.24 -2.78 -14.34
C ASP A 77 16.94 -2.60 -13.57
N ILE A 78 16.26 -1.47 -13.80
CA ILE A 78 14.91 -1.21 -13.31
C ILE A 78 14.04 -0.96 -14.55
N PRO A 79 13.19 -1.92 -14.93
CA PRO A 79 12.28 -1.77 -16.06
C PRO A 79 11.35 -0.55 -15.90
N GLU A 80 10.91 0.01 -17.03
CA GLU A 80 10.14 1.26 -17.06
C GLU A 80 8.83 1.21 -16.25
N ASP A 81 8.12 0.07 -16.32
CA ASP A 81 6.91 -0.15 -15.52
C ASP A 81 7.22 -0.20 -14.01
N LYS A 82 8.43 -0.67 -13.63
CA LYS A 82 8.88 -0.71 -12.24
C LYS A 82 9.35 0.65 -11.74
N LYS A 83 9.92 1.49 -12.60
CA LYS A 83 10.18 2.90 -12.25
C LYS A 83 8.87 3.63 -11.96
N PHE A 84 7.84 3.43 -12.79
CA PHE A 84 6.50 3.96 -12.52
C PHE A 84 5.97 3.51 -11.15
N ASP A 85 6.06 2.22 -10.85
CA ASP A 85 5.64 1.67 -9.55
C ASP A 85 6.42 2.28 -8.36
N LEU A 86 7.73 2.47 -8.50
CA LEU A 86 8.55 3.14 -7.48
C LEU A 86 8.14 4.60 -7.27
N ILE A 87 7.80 5.33 -8.33
CA ILE A 87 7.28 6.70 -8.23
C ILE A 87 5.91 6.73 -7.55
N VAL A 88 5.00 5.80 -7.88
CA VAL A 88 3.72 5.64 -7.18
C VAL A 88 3.95 5.40 -5.68
N SER A 89 4.97 4.60 -5.32
CA SER A 89 5.31 4.33 -3.91
C SER A 89 5.73 5.62 -3.18
N LEU A 90 6.62 6.43 -3.78
CA LEU A 90 7.12 7.66 -3.17
C LEU A 90 6.01 8.71 -3.04
N ILE A 91 5.16 8.88 -4.06
CA ILE A 91 4.02 9.80 -3.99
C ILE A 91 3.06 9.37 -2.88
N THR A 92 2.78 8.07 -2.77
CA THR A 92 1.93 7.53 -1.70
C THR A 92 2.52 7.85 -0.32
N LEU A 93 3.83 7.63 -0.15
CA LEU A 93 4.53 7.84 1.12
C LEU A 93 4.62 9.31 1.52
N LYS A 94 4.82 10.21 0.55
CA LYS A 94 4.82 11.67 0.79
C LYS A 94 3.55 12.17 1.48
N TYR A 95 2.42 11.49 1.29
CA TYR A 95 1.12 11.83 1.88
C TYR A 95 0.62 10.78 2.89
N THR A 96 1.47 9.87 3.34
CA THR A 96 1.13 8.86 4.35
C THR A 96 1.74 9.26 5.69
N GLN A 97 0.94 9.22 6.76
CA GLN A 97 1.39 9.51 8.12
C GLN A 97 2.60 8.63 8.50
N SER A 98 3.67 9.26 8.97
CA SER A 98 4.96 8.59 9.22
C SER A 98 5.03 7.85 10.56
N ASN A 99 5.88 6.82 10.68
CA ASN A 99 6.71 6.27 9.60
C ASN A 99 5.89 5.37 8.68
N SER A 100 6.25 5.37 7.39
CA SER A 100 5.50 4.70 6.33
C SER A 100 6.37 3.89 5.35
N VAL A 101 5.80 2.78 4.87
CA VAL A 101 6.38 1.86 3.88
C VAL A 101 5.28 1.45 2.90
N CYS A 102 5.56 1.42 1.60
CA CYS A 102 4.58 1.16 0.56
C CYS A 102 5.08 0.09 -0.42
N TYR A 103 4.29 -0.97 -0.59
CA TYR A 103 4.47 -2.00 -1.61
C TYR A 103 3.55 -1.67 -2.78
N VAL A 104 4.09 -1.70 -4.00
CA VAL A 104 3.40 -1.33 -5.24
C VAL A 104 3.60 -2.42 -6.27
N LYS A 105 2.55 -2.71 -7.03
CA LYS A 105 2.59 -3.61 -8.17
C LYS A 105 1.56 -3.16 -9.21
N ASP A 106 1.93 -3.19 -10.47
CA ASP A 106 1.04 -2.93 -11.62
C ASP A 106 0.35 -1.57 -11.55
N GLY A 107 1.09 -0.53 -11.15
CA GLY A 107 0.65 0.86 -11.06
C GLY A 107 -0.18 1.20 -9.83
N GLN A 108 -0.31 0.30 -8.85
CA GLN A 108 -1.11 0.52 -7.65
C GLN A 108 -0.43 0.10 -6.36
N ALA A 109 -0.71 0.82 -5.27
CA ALA A 109 -0.32 0.39 -3.94
C ALA A 109 -1.09 -0.88 -3.56
N ILE A 110 -0.36 -1.93 -3.17
CA ILE A 110 -0.91 -3.22 -2.74
C ILE A 110 -0.76 -3.43 -1.23
N GLY A 111 0.13 -2.67 -0.58
CA GLY A 111 0.28 -2.72 0.88
C GLY A 111 0.95 -1.45 1.42
N ILE A 112 0.27 -0.76 2.35
CA ILE A 112 0.77 0.49 2.94
C ILE A 112 0.78 0.37 4.47
N GLY A 113 1.93 0.64 5.06
CA GLY A 113 2.09 0.87 6.50
C GLY A 113 2.13 2.36 6.80
N ALA A 114 1.42 2.79 7.84
CA ALA A 114 1.27 4.18 8.23
C ALA A 114 1.33 4.33 9.77
N GLY A 115 1.86 5.45 10.25
CA GLY A 115 1.87 5.82 11.66
C GLY A 115 2.70 4.90 12.57
N GLN A 116 3.61 4.10 12.00
CA GLN A 116 4.38 3.12 12.77
C GLN A 116 5.64 3.77 13.35
N GLN A 117 6.11 3.24 14.48
CA GLN A 117 7.28 3.78 15.20
C GLN A 117 8.57 3.03 14.85
N SER A 118 8.47 1.75 14.50
CA SER A 118 9.59 0.89 14.13
C SER A 118 9.58 0.61 12.63
N ARG A 119 10.72 0.81 11.96
CA ARG A 119 10.85 0.60 10.50
C ARG A 119 10.49 -0.82 10.09
N ILE A 120 11.06 -1.83 10.78
CA ILE A 120 10.76 -3.24 10.49
C ILE A 120 9.30 -3.61 10.78
N HIS A 121 8.67 -3.02 11.80
CA HIS A 121 7.24 -3.24 12.05
C HIS A 121 6.39 -2.65 10.93
N CYS A 122 6.76 -1.47 10.43
CA CYS A 122 6.10 -0.86 9.27
C CYS A 122 6.25 -1.73 8.02
N THR A 123 7.47 -2.22 7.73
CA THR A 123 7.75 -3.12 6.62
C THR A 123 6.95 -4.42 6.70
N ARG A 124 6.83 -5.02 7.90
CA ARG A 124 6.03 -6.23 8.13
C ARG A 124 4.55 -5.98 7.96
N LEU A 125 4.03 -4.87 8.49
CA LEU A 125 2.61 -4.51 8.39
C LEU A 125 2.22 -4.23 6.94
N ALA A 126 3.01 -3.43 6.23
CA ALA A 126 2.80 -3.14 4.81
C ALA A 126 2.91 -4.40 3.95
N GLY A 127 3.92 -5.23 4.20
CA GLY A 127 4.10 -6.51 3.50
C GLY A 127 2.94 -7.49 3.75
N THR A 128 2.39 -7.54 4.97
CA THR A 128 1.24 -8.41 5.28
C THR A 128 0.00 -7.97 4.52
N LYS A 129 -0.21 -6.66 4.35
CA LYS A 129 -1.27 -6.14 3.49
C LYS A 129 -1.06 -6.53 2.02
N ALA A 130 0.17 -6.46 1.52
CA ALA A 130 0.51 -6.89 0.16
C ALA A 130 0.30 -8.40 -0.04
N ASP A 131 0.65 -9.23 0.96
CA ASP A 131 0.42 -10.67 0.94
C ASP A 131 -1.07 -10.99 0.93
N ASN A 132 -1.87 -10.31 1.76
CA ASN A 132 -3.33 -10.45 1.77
C ASN A 132 -3.97 -10.00 0.46
N TRP A 133 -3.50 -8.87 -0.10
CA TRP A 133 -3.90 -8.46 -1.44
C TRP A 133 -3.64 -9.59 -2.42
N TRP A 134 -2.43 -10.18 -2.43
CA TRP A 134 -2.07 -11.27 -3.36
C TRP A 134 -2.91 -12.54 -3.16
N LEU A 135 -3.19 -12.90 -1.91
CA LEU A 135 -4.01 -14.06 -1.57
C LEU A 135 -5.44 -13.94 -2.09
N ARG A 136 -5.99 -12.72 -2.21
CA ARG A 136 -7.33 -12.51 -2.77
C ARG A 136 -7.45 -12.94 -4.24
N GLN A 137 -6.34 -13.07 -4.95
CA GLN A 137 -6.32 -13.59 -6.33
C GLN A 137 -6.11 -15.11 -6.40
N ALA A 138 -5.93 -15.81 -5.27
CA ALA A 138 -5.78 -17.25 -5.28
C ALA A 138 -7.03 -17.93 -5.85
N PRO A 139 -6.89 -19.00 -6.67
CA PRO A 139 -8.04 -19.75 -7.20
C PRO A 139 -9.02 -20.19 -6.11
N GLN A 140 -8.51 -20.54 -4.93
CA GLN A 140 -9.33 -20.93 -3.78
C GLN A 140 -10.21 -19.77 -3.26
N VAL A 141 -9.74 -18.52 -3.33
CA VAL A 141 -10.53 -17.33 -2.97
C VAL A 141 -11.49 -16.94 -4.10
N LEU A 142 -11.02 -16.97 -5.35
CA LEU A 142 -11.84 -16.61 -6.52
C LEU A 142 -13.02 -17.57 -6.74
N ASN A 143 -12.88 -18.83 -6.31
CA ASN A 143 -13.90 -19.87 -6.42
C ASN A 143 -14.63 -20.12 -5.09
N LEU A 144 -14.58 -19.19 -4.13
CA LEU A 144 -15.34 -19.33 -2.89
C LEU A 144 -16.84 -19.52 -3.19
N PRO A 145 -17.50 -20.53 -2.59
CA PRO A 145 -18.85 -20.93 -2.95
C PRO A 145 -19.88 -20.03 -2.23
N PHE A 146 -19.91 -18.73 -2.56
CA PHE A 146 -20.87 -17.79 -1.99
C PHE A 146 -22.31 -18.17 -2.34
N ARG A 147 -23.24 -17.92 -1.42
CA ARG A 147 -24.66 -17.95 -1.74
C ARG A 147 -25.02 -16.78 -2.67
N ASP A 148 -26.03 -16.98 -3.53
CA ASP A 148 -26.46 -15.99 -4.51
C ASP A 148 -27.06 -14.72 -3.90
N ASP A 149 -27.54 -14.80 -2.64
CA ASP A 149 -28.21 -13.71 -1.93
C ASP A 149 -27.26 -12.80 -1.13
N ILE A 150 -25.95 -13.09 -1.10
CA ILE A 150 -24.98 -12.31 -0.33
C ILE A 150 -24.68 -10.97 -0.99
N LYS A 151 -24.77 -9.90 -0.20
CA LYS A 151 -24.43 -8.55 -0.66
C LYS A 151 -22.92 -8.39 -0.79
N ARG A 152 -22.49 -7.53 -1.70
CA ARG A 152 -21.08 -7.26 -1.96
C ARG A 152 -20.24 -6.95 -0.70
N PRO A 153 -20.66 -6.06 0.23
CA PRO A 153 -19.87 -5.78 1.42
C PRO A 153 -19.68 -7.00 2.32
N ASP A 154 -20.70 -7.86 2.42
CA ASP A 154 -20.64 -9.09 3.20
C ASP A 154 -19.70 -10.12 2.55
N ARG A 155 -19.68 -10.18 1.20
CA ARG A 155 -18.69 -10.99 0.45
C ARG A 155 -17.26 -10.51 0.70
N ASP A 156 -17.03 -9.20 0.63
CA ASP A 156 -15.69 -8.63 0.81
C ASP A 156 -15.17 -8.90 2.24
N ASN A 157 -16.01 -8.70 3.26
CA ASN A 157 -15.67 -9.03 4.65
C ASN A 157 -15.38 -10.52 4.83
N ALA A 158 -16.19 -11.40 4.21
CA ALA A 158 -15.98 -12.83 4.30
C ALA A 158 -14.66 -13.27 3.65
N ILE A 159 -14.27 -12.66 2.53
CA ILE A 159 -12.95 -12.91 1.91
C ILE A 159 -11.83 -12.49 2.85
N ASP A 160 -11.92 -11.29 3.44
CA ASP A 160 -10.88 -10.76 4.33
C ASP A 160 -10.71 -11.62 5.59
N LEU A 161 -11.81 -12.10 6.19
CA LEU A 161 -11.79 -13.05 7.30
C LEU A 161 -11.21 -14.40 6.88
N TYR A 162 -11.67 -14.93 5.75
CA TYR A 162 -11.25 -16.23 5.22
C TYR A 162 -9.74 -16.31 4.97
N ILE A 163 -9.14 -15.24 4.42
CA ILE A 163 -7.68 -15.16 4.23
C ILE A 163 -6.95 -14.72 5.51
N GLY A 164 -7.65 -14.31 6.56
CA GLY A 164 -7.06 -13.86 7.82
C GLY A 164 -6.58 -15.01 8.71
N GLU A 165 -6.06 -14.65 9.89
CA GLU A 165 -5.81 -15.61 10.97
C GLU A 165 -7.12 -16.01 11.68
N ASP A 166 -8.11 -15.11 11.66
CA ASP A 166 -9.43 -15.28 12.28
C ASP A 166 -10.45 -15.96 11.35
N TYR A 167 -10.01 -16.84 10.44
CA TYR A 167 -10.89 -17.50 9.46
C TYR A 167 -12.00 -18.32 10.12
N MET A 168 -11.85 -18.72 11.40
CA MET A 168 -12.90 -19.41 12.14
C MET A 168 -14.10 -18.52 12.45
N ASP A 169 -13.97 -17.19 12.43
CA ASP A 169 -15.09 -16.26 12.60
C ASP A 169 -16.10 -16.37 11.45
N ILE A 170 -15.67 -16.89 10.29
CA ILE A 170 -16.54 -17.14 9.13
C ILE A 170 -16.71 -18.63 8.81
N LEU A 171 -15.86 -19.50 9.34
CA LEU A 171 -15.88 -20.95 9.06
C LEU A 171 -16.36 -21.82 10.24
N ALA A 172 -16.68 -21.25 11.39
CA ALA A 172 -17.33 -22.00 12.47
C ALA A 172 -18.69 -22.55 12.03
N ASP A 173 -19.09 -23.69 12.62
CA ASP A 173 -20.39 -24.31 12.34
C ASP A 173 -21.51 -23.37 12.80
N GLY A 174 -22.46 -23.08 11.90
CA GLY A 174 -23.52 -22.09 12.10
C GLY A 174 -23.21 -20.70 11.49
N GLU A 175 -21.94 -20.37 11.24
CA GLU A 175 -21.54 -19.11 10.62
C GLU A 175 -21.31 -19.24 9.12
N TRP A 176 -20.61 -20.30 8.68
CA TRP A 176 -20.29 -20.45 7.26
C TRP A 176 -21.55 -20.63 6.40
N GLU A 177 -22.59 -21.28 6.92
CA GLU A 177 -23.87 -21.52 6.25
C GLU A 177 -24.62 -20.23 5.92
N ARG A 178 -24.29 -19.15 6.64
CA ARG A 178 -24.87 -17.81 6.41
C ARG A 178 -24.31 -17.15 5.16
N VAL A 179 -23.14 -17.59 4.68
CA VAL A 179 -22.37 -16.92 3.62
C VAL A 179 -22.08 -17.84 2.43
N PHE A 180 -21.79 -19.11 2.68
CA PHE A 180 -21.39 -20.07 1.65
C PHE A 180 -22.43 -21.18 1.46
N THR A 181 -22.48 -21.76 0.26
CA THR A 181 -23.33 -22.92 -0.06
C THR A 181 -22.72 -24.23 0.45
N GLU A 182 -21.41 -24.28 0.60
CA GLU A 182 -20.66 -25.37 1.22
C GLU A 182 -19.47 -24.80 2.00
N LYS A 183 -18.99 -25.52 3.01
CA LYS A 183 -17.87 -25.07 3.86
C LYS A 183 -16.57 -25.09 3.04
N PRO A 184 -15.95 -23.94 2.73
CA PRO A 184 -14.72 -23.93 1.95
C PRO A 184 -13.54 -24.51 2.75
N PRO A 185 -12.58 -25.17 2.08
CA PRO A 185 -11.36 -25.63 2.74
C PRO A 185 -10.54 -24.44 3.23
N VAL A 186 -9.80 -24.62 4.32
CA VAL A 186 -8.90 -23.59 4.86
C VAL A 186 -7.56 -23.67 4.14
N PHE A 187 -6.92 -22.53 3.89
CA PHE A 187 -5.52 -22.51 3.46
C PHE A 187 -4.63 -23.18 4.50
N THR A 188 -3.91 -24.22 4.11
CA THR A 188 -2.75 -24.66 4.89
C THR A 188 -1.67 -23.58 4.87
N LYS A 189 -0.77 -23.62 5.85
CA LYS A 189 0.35 -22.68 5.93
C LYS A 189 1.24 -22.80 4.67
N GLU A 190 1.43 -24.02 4.19
CA GLU A 190 2.25 -24.36 3.04
C GLU A 190 1.62 -23.85 1.73
N GLU A 191 0.31 -24.03 1.54
CA GLU A 191 -0.40 -23.49 0.37
C GLU A 191 -0.34 -21.97 0.31
N ARG A 192 -0.54 -21.32 1.46
CA ARG A 192 -0.45 -19.86 1.59
C ARG A 192 0.95 -19.38 1.21
N GLN A 193 1.99 -20.00 1.76
CA GLN A 193 3.38 -19.65 1.45
C GLN A 193 3.72 -19.91 -0.01
N ALA A 194 3.27 -21.04 -0.57
CA ALA A 194 3.47 -21.38 -1.98
C ALA A 194 2.76 -20.40 -2.92
N TRP A 195 1.58 -19.88 -2.55
CA TRP A 195 0.89 -18.86 -3.32
C TRP A 195 1.59 -17.51 -3.25
N ILE A 196 1.95 -17.05 -2.05
CA ILE A 196 2.68 -15.78 -1.83
C ILE A 196 4.02 -15.78 -2.58
N ALA A 197 4.73 -16.91 -2.60
CA ALA A 197 5.99 -17.04 -3.33
C ALA A 197 5.86 -16.88 -4.86
N LYS A 198 4.65 -16.97 -5.42
CA LYS A 198 4.39 -16.68 -6.84
C LYS A 198 4.25 -15.18 -7.12
N ASN A 199 4.09 -14.35 -6.10
CA ASN A 199 4.12 -12.90 -6.28
C ASN A 199 5.56 -12.47 -6.53
N THR A 200 5.84 -11.94 -7.72
CA THR A 200 7.15 -11.41 -8.11
C THR A 200 7.01 -9.98 -8.63
N ASP A 201 8.14 -9.32 -8.84
CA ASP A 201 8.22 -8.02 -9.50
C ASP A 201 7.45 -6.92 -8.77
N VAL A 202 7.45 -7.01 -7.44
CA VAL A 202 6.89 -6.00 -6.54
C VAL A 202 7.94 -4.91 -6.30
N CYS A 203 7.47 -3.67 -6.26
CA CYS A 203 8.26 -2.50 -5.90
C CYS A 203 7.99 -2.10 -4.45
N LEU A 204 8.99 -1.57 -3.77
CA LEU A 204 8.86 -1.07 -2.41
C LEU A 204 9.46 0.33 -2.28
N GLY A 205 8.72 1.24 -1.65
CA GLY A 205 9.21 2.52 -1.19
C GLY A 205 9.28 2.61 0.34
N SER A 206 10.23 3.38 0.86
CA SER A 206 10.31 3.75 2.28
C SER A 206 10.50 5.26 2.46
N ASP A 207 9.77 5.87 3.40
CA ASP A 207 9.86 7.32 3.66
C ASP A 207 11.15 7.75 4.38
N ALA A 208 11.89 6.79 4.96
CA ALA A 208 13.24 6.95 5.50
C ALA A 208 14.09 5.70 5.26
N PHE A 209 15.39 5.80 5.51
CA PHE A 209 16.33 4.70 5.31
C PHE A 209 16.00 3.45 6.14
N PHE A 210 16.45 2.29 5.66
CA PHE A 210 16.44 1.03 6.36
C PHE A 210 17.64 0.92 7.31
N PRO A 211 17.41 0.73 8.61
CA PRO A 211 18.52 0.63 9.56
C PRO A 211 19.24 -0.72 9.50
N PHE A 212 18.54 -1.79 9.07
CA PHE A 212 19.03 -3.16 9.09
C PHE A 212 18.49 -4.00 7.92
N PRO A 213 19.20 -5.11 7.55
CA PRO A 213 18.83 -6.02 6.47
C PRO A 213 17.49 -6.75 6.64
N ASP A 214 16.96 -6.84 7.86
CA ASP A 214 15.70 -7.53 8.17
C ASP A 214 14.49 -6.97 7.40
N ASN A 215 14.54 -5.70 7.00
CA ASN A 215 13.56 -5.07 6.12
C ASN A 215 13.61 -5.68 4.72
N ILE A 216 14.81 -5.92 4.20
CA ILE A 216 15.04 -6.52 2.88
C ILE A 216 14.61 -7.99 2.90
N ASP A 217 14.94 -8.72 3.98
CA ASP A 217 14.49 -10.11 4.19
C ASP A 217 12.97 -10.22 4.19
N ARG A 218 12.28 -9.27 4.84
CA ARG A 218 10.81 -9.24 4.86
C ARG A 218 10.24 -8.87 3.51
N ALA A 219 10.82 -7.89 2.82
CA ALA A 219 10.36 -7.42 1.51
C ALA A 219 10.49 -8.52 0.46
N TYR A 220 11.62 -9.22 0.42
CA TYR A 220 11.88 -10.33 -0.50
C TYR A 220 10.82 -11.43 -0.42
N LYS A 221 10.33 -11.73 0.80
CA LYS A 221 9.26 -12.73 1.03
C LYS A 221 7.92 -12.35 0.42
N SER A 222 7.68 -11.09 0.10
CA SER A 222 6.49 -10.59 -0.61
C SER A 222 6.77 -10.26 -2.07
N GLY A 223 7.80 -10.84 -2.68
CA GLY A 223 8.07 -10.70 -4.11
C GLY A 223 8.82 -9.44 -4.51
N VAL A 224 9.38 -8.68 -3.55
CA VAL A 224 10.07 -7.43 -3.86
C VAL A 224 11.35 -7.69 -4.67
N ARG A 225 11.48 -6.96 -5.77
CA ARG A 225 12.63 -6.96 -6.68
C ARG A 225 13.23 -5.57 -6.90
N TYR A 226 12.49 -4.52 -6.54
CA TYR A 226 12.87 -3.14 -6.76
C TYR A 226 12.57 -2.31 -5.51
N ILE A 227 13.54 -1.54 -5.03
CA ILE A 227 13.41 -0.73 -3.82
C ILE A 227 13.83 0.71 -4.10
N VAL A 228 13.11 1.68 -3.52
CA VAL A 228 13.56 3.06 -3.42
C VAL A 228 13.48 3.53 -1.97
N GLU A 229 14.57 4.13 -1.50
CA GLU A 229 14.65 4.73 -0.17
C GLU A 229 15.59 5.95 -0.18
N PRO A 230 15.65 6.76 0.88
CA PRO A 230 16.50 7.95 0.87
C PRO A 230 18.00 7.65 0.94
N GLY A 231 18.40 6.52 1.52
CA GLY A 231 19.77 6.25 1.95
C GLY A 231 20.19 7.07 3.17
N GLY A 232 21.44 6.92 3.60
CA GLY A 232 22.03 7.66 4.72
C GLY A 232 22.03 6.92 6.06
N SER A 233 21.84 5.59 6.06
CA SER A 233 22.11 4.78 7.25
C SER A 233 23.61 4.62 7.44
N ILE A 234 24.06 4.54 8.70
CA ILE A 234 25.45 4.12 9.02
C ILE A 234 25.72 2.69 8.50
N ARG A 235 24.65 1.93 8.25
CA ARG A 235 24.65 0.52 7.85
C ARG A 235 24.11 0.30 6.44
N ASP A 236 24.20 1.29 5.56
CA ASP A 236 23.76 1.16 4.16
C ASP A 236 24.49 0.01 3.45
N ASP A 237 25.76 -0.23 3.78
CA ASP A 237 26.60 -1.30 3.22
C ASP A 237 25.97 -2.70 3.37
N ILE A 238 25.53 -3.05 4.59
CA ILE A 238 24.92 -4.37 4.85
C ILE A 238 23.51 -4.49 4.26
N VAL A 239 22.81 -3.37 4.09
CA VAL A 239 21.48 -3.33 3.44
C VAL A 239 21.63 -3.55 1.93
N ILE A 240 22.62 -2.89 1.31
CA ILE A 240 22.96 -3.06 -0.11
C ILE A 240 23.45 -4.50 -0.36
N GLU A 241 24.32 -5.04 0.50
CA GLU A 241 24.79 -6.43 0.39
C GLU A 241 23.61 -7.41 0.43
N GLN A 242 22.62 -7.17 1.30
CA GLN A 242 21.43 -8.01 1.37
C GLN A 242 20.57 -7.90 0.11
N CYS A 243 20.44 -6.71 -0.48
CA CYS A 243 19.76 -6.56 -1.76
C CYS A 243 20.48 -7.32 -2.88
N ASN A 244 21.82 -7.23 -2.93
CA ASN A 244 22.64 -7.93 -3.91
C ASN A 244 22.49 -9.46 -3.79
N LYS A 245 22.47 -10.01 -2.56
CA LYS A 245 22.20 -11.45 -2.30
C LYS A 245 20.88 -11.93 -2.91
N TYR A 246 19.89 -11.05 -2.99
CA TYR A 246 18.57 -11.35 -3.51
C TYR A 246 18.33 -10.89 -4.95
N GLY A 247 19.33 -10.28 -5.60
CA GLY A 247 19.18 -9.69 -6.92
C GLY A 247 18.18 -8.53 -6.98
N ILE A 248 17.99 -7.82 -5.85
CA ILE A 248 17.10 -6.66 -5.76
C ILE A 248 17.83 -5.42 -6.28
N ALA A 249 17.19 -4.66 -7.17
CA ALA A 249 17.67 -3.34 -7.55
C ALA A 249 17.20 -2.30 -6.51
N MET A 250 18.10 -1.47 -6.01
CA MET A 250 17.81 -0.43 -5.01
C MET A 250 18.33 0.93 -5.47
N ALA A 251 17.45 1.93 -5.44
CA ALA A 251 17.79 3.33 -5.69
C ALA A 251 17.77 4.15 -4.39
N PHE A 252 18.79 4.99 -4.21
CA PHE A 252 18.83 6.00 -3.15
C PHE A 252 18.36 7.35 -3.68
N CYS A 253 17.18 7.80 -3.26
CA CYS A 253 16.58 9.04 -3.74
C CYS A 253 17.06 10.31 -3.01
N GLY A 254 17.78 10.16 -1.89
CA GLY A 254 18.28 11.29 -1.09
C GLY A 254 17.20 12.13 -0.41
N LEU A 255 15.92 11.73 -0.49
CA LEU A 255 14.79 12.52 -0.01
C LEU A 255 13.98 11.80 1.06
N ARG A 256 14.02 12.30 2.29
CA ARG A 256 13.16 11.82 3.39
C ARG A 256 11.74 12.39 3.26
N LEU A 257 10.73 11.55 3.43
CA LEU A 257 9.31 11.88 3.18
C LEU A 257 8.44 11.83 4.44
N PHE A 258 8.91 12.41 5.55
CA PHE A 258 8.11 12.42 6.78
C PHE A 258 6.85 13.30 6.67
N HIS A 259 5.75 12.80 7.23
CA HIS A 259 4.45 13.49 7.25
C HIS A 259 3.70 13.25 8.58
N HIS A 260 3.24 14.33 9.24
CA HIS A 260 2.64 14.33 10.58
C HIS A 260 1.51 15.34 10.77
#